data_AF-A0A8S3GWS6-F1
#
_entry.id   AF-A0A8S3GWS6-F1
#
_cell.length_a   1.000
_cell.length_b   1.000
_cell.length_c   1.000
_cell.angle_alpha   90.00
_cell.angle_beta   90.00
_cell.angle_gamma   90.00
#
_symmetry.space_group_name_H-M   'P 1'
#
loop_
_entity.id
_entity.type
_entity.pdbx_description
1 polymer ?
#
loop_
_entity_poly.entity_id
_entity_poly.type
_entity_poly.pdbx_seq_one_letter_code
_entity_poly.pdbx_strand_id
1 'polypeptide(L)'
;MKTISYNGYSACTVCTAKGTCKGQVVYPYRQNMHSRRVHEEVVLSGKEAEQKQVPVDGIKGVSPMLQILNYPDQVVYDYMHLVCLGHMATLVKRWLPHLERNQLNEIDSQLKLLRLPHNVHAKFNYSIGDVSEWHAKHSRLFVLNVGLPSIISYLPKVMASHFA
;
A
#
# COMPACT_ATOMS: atom_id res chain seq x y z
N MET A 1 -19.72 -8.47 8.54
CA MET A 1 -19.59 -7.07 8.06
C MET A 1 -18.15 -6.64 8.39
N LYS A 2 -17.31 -6.27 7.41
CA LYS A 2 -15.94 -5.80 7.72
C LYS A 2 -16.03 -4.44 8.41
N THR A 3 -15.60 -4.35 9.66
CA THR A 3 -15.56 -3.09 10.41
C THR A 3 -14.55 -2.16 9.74
N ILE A 4 -15.02 -1.02 9.24
CA ILE A 4 -14.15 0.00 8.65
C ILE A 4 -13.47 0.73 9.80
N SER A 5 -12.14 0.82 9.76
CA SER A 5 -11.38 1.61 10.72
C SER A 5 -11.84 3.07 10.69
N TYR A 6 -11.77 3.75 11.83
CA TYR A 6 -12.16 5.15 12.00
C TYR A 6 -11.48 6.12 11.02
N ASN A 7 -10.21 5.88 10.71
CA ASN A 7 -9.45 6.63 9.70
C ASN A 7 -9.67 6.07 8.29
N GLY A 8 -10.47 5.02 8.12
CA GLY A 8 -10.64 4.31 6.86
C GLY A 8 -11.07 5.25 5.74
N TYR A 9 -12.01 6.16 6.03
CA TYR A 9 -12.52 7.16 5.09
C TYR A 9 -11.68 8.43 4.98
N SER A 10 -10.84 8.76 5.96
CA SER A 10 -9.97 9.94 5.95
C SER A 10 -8.56 9.55 6.43
N ALA A 11 -7.91 8.67 5.67
CA ALA A 11 -6.68 8.00 6.10
C ALA A 11 -5.42 8.83 5.83
N CYS A 12 -5.48 9.76 4.87
CA CYS A 12 -4.33 10.54 4.48
C CYS A 12 -3.99 11.58 5.55
N THR A 13 -2.73 11.60 5.99
CA THR A 13 -2.22 12.61 6.90
C THR A 13 -1.91 13.93 6.20
N VAL A 14 -1.70 13.94 4.88
CA VAL A 14 -1.34 15.14 4.09
C VAL A 14 -2.53 15.86 3.49
N CYS A 15 -3.58 15.16 3.07
CA CYS A 15 -4.72 15.77 2.39
C CYS A 15 -6.07 15.36 3.00
N THR A 16 -7.11 16.10 2.63
CA THR A 16 -8.49 15.90 3.08
C THR A 16 -9.27 14.90 2.22
N ALA A 17 -8.57 14.07 1.45
CA ALA A 17 -9.19 13.07 0.58
C ALA A 17 -10.13 12.15 1.37
N LYS A 18 -11.37 12.03 0.89
CA LYS A 18 -12.36 11.10 1.45
C LYS A 18 -12.44 9.83 0.61
N GLY A 19 -12.22 8.69 1.26
CA GLY A 19 -12.39 7.38 0.66
C GLY A 19 -13.86 7.04 0.44
N THR A 20 -14.13 6.08 -0.42
CA THR A 20 -15.46 5.48 -0.63
C THR A 20 -15.40 4.00 -0.34
N CYS A 21 -16.41 3.43 0.34
CA CYS A 21 -16.44 1.99 0.61
C CYS A 21 -17.01 1.22 -0.58
N LYS A 22 -16.22 0.31 -1.15
CA LYS A 22 -16.62 -0.69 -2.16
C LYS A 22 -16.10 -2.07 -1.75
N GLY A 23 -16.61 -2.58 -0.63
CA GLY A 23 -16.10 -3.80 0.05
C GLY A 23 -14.80 -3.60 0.84
N GLN A 24 -13.98 -2.64 0.40
CA GLN A 24 -12.89 -2.00 1.14
C GLN A 24 -12.93 -0.49 0.89
N VAL A 25 -12.32 0.31 1.76
CA VAL A 25 -12.24 1.75 1.51
C VAL A 25 -11.21 2.00 0.41
N VAL A 26 -11.63 2.70 -0.65
CA VAL A 26 -10.79 3.03 -1.80
C VAL A 26 -10.78 4.54 -2.02
N TYR A 27 -9.63 5.03 -2.49
CA TYR A 27 -9.40 6.44 -2.82
C TYR A 27 -9.31 6.57 -4.34
N PRO A 28 -10.27 7.24 -5.01
CA PRO A 28 -10.31 7.28 -6.47
C PRO A 28 -9.15 8.10 -7.05
N TYR A 29 -8.27 7.45 -7.80
CA TYR A 29 -7.12 8.11 -8.44
C TYR A 29 -7.50 9.26 -9.40
N ARG A 30 -8.70 9.25 -9.98
CA ARG A 30 -9.13 10.32 -10.90
C ARG A 30 -9.67 11.56 -10.19
N GLN A 31 -9.81 11.54 -8.87
CA GLN A 31 -10.40 12.62 -8.09
C GLN A 31 -9.34 13.24 -7.17
N ASN A 32 -8.21 13.71 -7.71
CA ASN A 32 -7.06 14.16 -6.92
C ASN A 32 -7.12 15.63 -6.46
N MET A 33 -8.25 16.32 -6.65
CA MET A 33 -8.40 17.73 -6.25
C MET A 33 -8.76 17.84 -4.77
N HIS A 34 -7.85 17.42 -3.91
CA HIS A 34 -8.03 17.48 -2.46
C HIS A 34 -7.14 18.55 -1.85
N SER A 35 -7.68 19.29 -0.88
CA SER A 35 -6.92 20.28 -0.13
C SER A 35 -5.83 19.58 0.71
N ARG A 36 -4.66 20.20 0.77
CA ARG A 36 -3.62 19.83 1.74
C ARG A 36 -4.09 20.26 3.12
N ARG A 37 -3.89 19.40 4.12
CA ARG A 37 -4.12 19.72 5.52
C ARG A 37 -3.07 20.71 6.01
N VAL A 38 -3.47 21.58 6.92
CA VAL A 38 -2.56 22.49 7.63
C VAL A 38 -2.44 22.09 9.10
N HIS A 39 -1.32 22.41 9.74
CA HIS A 39 -1.05 22.00 11.13
C HIS A 39 -2.13 22.45 12.10
N GLU A 40 -2.57 23.69 11.99
CA GLU A 40 -3.60 24.27 12.86
C GLU A 40 -4.92 23.50 12.71
N GLU A 41 -5.30 23.13 11.48
CA GLU A 41 -6.50 22.33 11.22
C GLU A 41 -6.41 20.95 11.89
N VAL A 42 -5.25 20.29 11.82
CA VAL A 42 -5.03 18.98 12.46
C VAL A 42 -5.16 19.10 13.98
N VAL A 43 -4.62 20.16 14.59
CA VAL A 43 -4.75 20.42 16.03
C VAL A 43 -6.21 20.70 16.41
N LEU A 44 -6.91 21.51 15.63
CA LEU A 44 -8.32 21.82 15.86
C LEU A 44 -9.21 20.58 15.75
N SER A 45 -9.05 19.77 14.70
CA SER A 45 -9.77 18.50 14.56
C SER A 45 -9.47 17.53 15.71
N GLY A 46 -8.24 17.52 16.23
CA GLY A 46 -7.88 16.74 17.42
C GLY A 46 -8.65 17.17 18.67
N LYS A 47 -8.67 18.48 18.95
CA LYS A 47 -9.42 19.04 20.10
C LYS A 47 -10.92 18.80 19.97
N GLU A 48 -11.46 18.98 18.77
CA GLU A 48 -12.86 18.72 18.48
C GLU A 48 -13.22 17.24 18.68
N ALA A 49 -12.36 16.32 18.23
CA ALA A 49 -12.57 14.89 18.40
C ALA A 49 -12.58 14.46 19.88
N GLU A 50 -11.71 15.05 20.70
CA GLU A 50 -11.73 14.86 22.16
C GLU A 50 -12.99 15.43 22.81
N GLN A 51 -13.40 16.63 22.43
CA GLN A 51 -14.61 17.26 22.98
C GLN A 51 -15.87 16.46 22.64
N LYS A 52 -15.98 15.99 21.39
CA LYS A 52 -17.17 15.26 20.91
C LYS A 52 -17.11 13.76 21.18
N GLN A 53 -15.96 13.24 21.63
CA GLN A 53 -15.70 11.81 21.80
C GLN A 53 -15.97 10.98 20.54
N VAL A 54 -15.78 11.60 19.36
CA VAL A 54 -15.93 10.97 18.05
C VAL A 54 -14.82 11.44 17.11
N PRO A 55 -14.30 10.58 16.20
CA PRO A 55 -13.26 10.98 15.27
C PRO A 55 -13.72 12.10 14.31
N VAL A 56 -12.87 13.10 14.08
CA VAL A 56 -13.09 14.19 13.13
C VAL A 56 -12.05 14.09 12.02
N ASP A 57 -12.50 13.91 10.78
CA ASP A 57 -11.64 13.72 9.60
C ASP A 57 -10.51 12.70 9.80
N GLY A 58 -10.82 11.57 10.47
CA GLY A 58 -9.89 10.47 10.73
C GLY A 58 -8.96 10.69 11.93
N ILE A 59 -9.02 11.85 12.59
CA ILE A 59 -8.27 12.19 13.80
C ILE A 59 -9.12 11.84 15.02
N LYS A 60 -8.54 11.11 15.99
CA LYS A 60 -9.23 10.67 17.21
C LYS A 60 -9.14 11.64 18.38
N GLY A 61 -8.11 12.48 18.36
CA GLY A 61 -7.77 13.34 19.48
C GLY A 61 -6.43 14.02 19.25
N VAL A 62 -6.00 14.81 20.22
CA VAL A 62 -4.72 15.51 20.17
C VAL A 62 -3.60 14.52 20.47
N SER A 63 -2.76 14.26 19.47
CA SER A 63 -1.55 13.46 19.67
C SER A 63 -0.50 14.28 20.44
N PRO A 64 0.20 13.71 21.43
CA PRO A 64 1.36 14.35 22.05
C PRO A 64 2.43 14.77 21.03
N MET A 65 2.52 14.08 19.89
CA MET A 65 3.46 14.42 18.82
C MET A 65 3.18 15.78 18.18
N LEU A 66 1.95 16.29 18.25
CA LEU A 66 1.62 17.63 17.73
C LEU A 66 2.30 18.76 18.52
N GLN A 67 2.86 18.47 19.71
CA GLN A 67 3.65 19.44 20.48
C GLN A 67 5.08 19.61 19.93
N ILE A 68 5.54 18.67 19.10
CA ILE A 68 6.94 18.58 18.64
C ILE A 68 7.01 18.64 17.11
N LEU A 69 5.98 18.14 16.41
CA LEU A 69 5.93 18.01 14.96
C LEU A 69 4.78 18.80 14.36
N ASN A 70 5.08 19.54 13.30
CA ASN A 70 4.13 20.19 12.42
C ASN A 70 3.61 19.20 11.39
N TYR A 71 2.35 18.79 11.54
CA TYR A 71 1.65 17.94 10.59
C TYR A 71 1.07 18.79 9.44
N PRO A 72 1.09 18.33 8.19
CA PRO A 72 1.72 17.10 7.71
C PRO A 72 3.21 17.23 7.37
N ASP A 73 3.76 18.43 7.43
CA ASP A 73 5.05 18.77 6.80
C ASP A 73 6.26 18.03 7.37
N GLN A 74 6.20 17.64 8.64
CA GLN A 74 7.26 16.91 9.34
C GLN A 74 6.95 15.41 9.51
N VAL A 75 5.97 14.88 8.76
CA VAL A 75 5.66 13.45 8.74
C VAL A 75 6.43 12.77 7.62
N VAL A 76 7.31 11.84 7.99
CA VAL A 76 8.07 11.03 7.02
C VAL A 76 7.26 9.79 6.64
N TYR A 77 7.10 9.57 5.34
CA TYR A 77 6.48 8.36 4.81
C TYR A 77 7.52 7.25 4.62
N ASP A 78 7.26 6.10 5.21
CA ASP A 78 8.12 4.93 5.07
C ASP A 78 7.86 4.20 3.76
N TYR A 79 8.80 4.32 2.83
CA TYR A 79 8.79 3.63 1.54
C TYR A 79 8.70 2.10 1.67
N MET A 80 9.40 1.50 2.63
CA MET A 80 9.41 0.04 2.80
C MET A 80 8.04 -0.49 3.23
N HIS A 81 7.40 0.16 4.18
CA HIS A 81 6.09 -0.30 4.68
C HIS A 81 4.94 0.10 3.75
N LEU A 82 4.94 1.32 3.23
CA LEU A 82 3.83 1.83 2.41
C LEU A 82 3.88 1.28 0.98
N VAL A 83 5.06 1.33 0.36
CA VAL A 83 5.19 0.95 -1.06
C VAL A 83 5.55 -0.52 -1.20
N CYS A 84 6.62 -0.98 -0.55
CA CYS A 84 7.12 -2.33 -0.79
C CYS A 84 6.24 -3.41 -0.15
N LEU A 85 5.87 -3.26 1.12
CA LEU A 85 4.95 -4.20 1.80
C LEU A 85 3.49 -3.93 1.45
N GLY A 86 3.08 -2.66 1.46
CA GLY A 86 1.69 -2.30 1.20
C GLY A 86 1.32 -2.41 -0.27
N HIS A 87 1.82 -1.47 -1.09
CA HIS A 87 1.35 -1.30 -2.46
C HIS A 87 1.77 -2.44 -3.39
N MET A 88 3.06 -2.80 -3.42
CA MET A 88 3.60 -3.83 -4.31
C MET A 88 2.98 -5.20 -4.03
N ALA A 89 2.83 -5.60 -2.76
CA ALA A 89 2.13 -6.84 -2.44
C ALA A 89 0.65 -6.80 -2.87
N THR A 90 0.00 -5.64 -2.75
CA THR A 90 -1.38 -5.44 -3.24
C THR A 90 -1.48 -5.58 -4.75
N LEU A 91 -0.49 -5.09 -5.52
CA LEU A 91 -0.43 -5.29 -6.97
C LEU A 91 -0.34 -6.77 -7.32
N VAL A 92 0.60 -7.50 -6.71
CA VAL A 92 0.75 -8.94 -6.95
C VAL A 92 -0.54 -9.70 -6.61
N LYS A 93 -1.17 -9.41 -5.47
CA LYS A 93 -2.47 -10.02 -5.10
C LYS A 93 -3.56 -9.77 -6.13
N ARG A 94 -3.54 -8.63 -6.84
CA ARG A 94 -4.51 -8.31 -7.90
C ARG A 94 -4.20 -9.03 -9.21
N TRP A 95 -2.95 -9.45 -9.42
CA TRP A 95 -2.55 -10.25 -10.57
C TRP A 95 -2.93 -11.73 -10.40
N LEU A 96 -2.87 -12.27 -9.19
CA LEU A 96 -3.13 -13.70 -8.90
C LEU A 96 -4.44 -14.24 -9.52
N PRO A 97 -5.59 -13.54 -9.47
CA PRO A 97 -6.84 -14.04 -10.06
C PRO A 97 -6.80 -14.19 -11.59
N HIS A 98 -5.82 -13.58 -12.26
CA HIS A 98 -5.62 -13.69 -13.71
C HIS A 98 -4.63 -14.79 -14.08
N LEU A 99 -4.05 -15.49 -13.10
CA LEU A 99 -3.10 -16.56 -13.31
C LEU A 99 -3.79 -17.90 -13.04
N GLU A 100 -3.65 -18.82 -14.00
CA GLU A 100 -4.09 -20.20 -13.82
C GLU A 100 -3.13 -20.98 -12.90
N ARG A 101 -3.59 -22.09 -12.34
CA ARG A 101 -2.80 -22.87 -11.37
C ARG A 101 -1.49 -23.43 -11.95
N ASN A 102 -1.51 -23.87 -13.19
CA ASN A 102 -0.32 -24.26 -13.97
C ASN A 102 0.67 -23.10 -14.13
N GLN A 103 0.18 -21.89 -14.46
CA GLN A 103 1.00 -20.69 -14.60
C GLN A 103 1.64 -20.29 -13.27
N LEU A 104 0.89 -20.35 -12.16
CA LEU A 104 1.43 -20.10 -10.81
C LEU A 104 2.57 -21.08 -10.48
N ASN A 105 2.41 -22.37 -10.78
CA ASN A 105 3.45 -23.37 -10.56
C ASN A 105 4.70 -23.12 -11.42
N GLU A 106 4.51 -22.69 -12.68
CA GLU A 106 5.60 -22.34 -13.59
C GLU A 106 6.38 -21.12 -13.07
N ILE A 107 5.67 -20.06 -12.67
CA ILE A 107 6.25 -18.86 -12.06
C ILE A 107 7.03 -19.23 -10.79
N ASP A 108 6.45 -20.02 -9.89
CA ASP A 108 7.12 -20.44 -8.66
C ASP A 108 8.39 -21.26 -8.95
N SER A 109 8.36 -22.09 -9.98
CA SER A 109 9.52 -22.87 -10.41
C SER A 109 10.63 -21.97 -10.97
N GLN A 110 10.27 -20.98 -11.80
CA GLN A 110 11.20 -19.98 -12.31
C GLN A 110 11.82 -19.15 -11.18
N LEU A 111 11.01 -18.69 -10.22
CA LEU A 111 11.46 -17.89 -9.08
C LEU A 111 12.41 -18.68 -8.16
N LYS A 112 12.17 -19.98 -7.96
CA LYS A 112 13.06 -20.86 -7.19
C LYS A 112 14.42 -21.08 -7.87
N LEU A 113 14.44 -21.15 -9.19
CA LEU A 113 15.65 -21.35 -9.99
C LEU A 113 16.41 -20.05 -10.30
N LEU A 114 15.81 -18.90 -9.98
CA LEU A 114 16.35 -17.60 -10.28
C LEU A 114 17.72 -17.39 -9.61
N ARG A 115 18.73 -17.09 -10.42
CA ARG A 115 20.07 -16.70 -9.96
C ARG A 115 20.17 -15.19 -9.89
N LEU A 116 20.26 -14.66 -8.68
CA LEU A 116 20.44 -13.24 -8.44
C LEU A 116 21.92 -12.87 -8.38
N PRO A 117 22.28 -11.60 -8.67
CA PRO A 117 23.63 -11.09 -8.45
C PRO A 117 24.12 -11.34 -7.01
N HIS A 118 25.43 -11.49 -6.85
CA HIS A 118 26.07 -11.86 -5.57
C HIS A 118 25.75 -10.92 -4.40
N ASN A 119 25.45 -9.65 -4.69
CA ASN A 119 25.10 -8.62 -3.71
C ASN A 119 23.61 -8.57 -3.34
N VAL A 120 22.78 -9.44 -3.91
CA VAL A 120 21.34 -9.51 -3.63
C VAL A 120 21.03 -10.75 -2.78
N HIS A 121 20.89 -10.52 -1.48
CA HIS A 121 20.59 -11.58 -0.51
C HIS A 121 19.08 -11.82 -0.36
N ALA A 122 18.47 -12.35 -1.42
CA ALA A 122 17.08 -12.79 -1.45
C ALA A 122 16.96 -14.17 -2.10
N LYS A 123 15.99 -14.97 -1.64
CA LYS A 123 15.59 -16.23 -2.25
C LYS A 123 14.08 -16.32 -2.24
N PHE A 124 13.49 -16.71 -3.36
CA PHE A 124 12.05 -16.94 -3.47
C PHE A 124 11.77 -18.41 -3.14
N ASN A 125 11.58 -18.69 -1.86
CA ASN A 125 11.25 -20.04 -1.38
C ASN A 125 9.74 -20.27 -1.23
N TYR A 126 8.95 -19.20 -1.35
CA TYR A 126 7.49 -19.20 -1.17
C TYR A 126 6.79 -19.09 -2.51
N SER A 127 5.53 -19.49 -2.54
CA SER A 127 4.70 -19.26 -3.71
C SER A 127 4.47 -17.76 -3.92
N ILE A 128 4.31 -17.34 -5.17
CA ILE A 128 3.73 -16.05 -5.51
C ILE A 128 2.31 -15.87 -4.93
N GLY A 129 1.60 -16.98 -4.69
CA GLY A 129 0.32 -16.98 -3.98
C GLY A 129 0.42 -16.47 -2.54
N ASP A 130 1.58 -16.62 -1.89
CA ASP A 130 1.82 -16.27 -0.49
C ASP A 130 2.41 -14.86 -0.33
N VAL A 131 2.16 -13.97 -1.28
CA VAL A 131 2.73 -12.62 -1.28
C VAL A 131 2.36 -11.76 -0.06
N SER A 132 1.36 -12.15 0.74
CA SER A 132 1.10 -11.52 2.05
C SER A 132 2.22 -11.73 3.05
N GLU A 133 2.94 -12.83 2.94
CA GLU A 133 4.01 -13.23 3.87
C GLU A 133 5.38 -12.74 3.42
N TRP A 134 5.45 -12.09 2.26
CA TRP A 134 6.72 -11.60 1.70
C TRP A 134 7.24 -10.39 2.49
N HIS A 135 8.55 -10.36 2.72
CA HIS A 135 9.21 -9.17 3.24
C HIS A 135 9.26 -8.05 2.20
N ALA A 136 9.43 -6.81 2.66
CA ALA A 136 9.54 -5.62 1.81
C ALA A 136 10.54 -5.79 0.66
N LYS A 137 11.70 -6.38 0.97
CA LYS A 137 12.76 -6.64 0.00
C LYS A 137 12.33 -7.58 -1.13
N HIS A 138 11.52 -8.60 -0.83
CA HIS A 138 11.05 -9.59 -1.81
C HIS A 138 10.03 -8.97 -2.75
N SER A 139 9.04 -8.26 -2.21
CA SER A 139 8.06 -7.53 -3.01
C SER A 139 8.72 -6.50 -3.93
N ARG A 140 9.69 -5.74 -3.40
CA ARG A 140 10.48 -4.78 -4.19
C ARG A 140 11.29 -5.45 -5.29
N LEU A 141 12.03 -6.51 -4.94
CA LEU A 141 12.83 -7.25 -5.92
C LEU A 141 11.94 -7.83 -7.02
N PHE A 142 10.80 -8.41 -6.64
CA PHE A 142 9.82 -8.96 -7.55
C PHE A 142 9.29 -7.91 -8.50
N VAL A 143 8.58 -6.89 -8.01
CA VAL A 143 7.92 -5.91 -8.88
C VAL A 143 8.91 -5.14 -9.76
N LEU A 144 10.10 -4.79 -9.25
CA LEU A 144 11.01 -3.92 -10.00
C LEU A 144 12.02 -4.64 -10.90
N ASN A 145 12.33 -5.92 -10.67
CA ASN A 145 13.46 -6.57 -11.36
C ASN A 145 13.11 -7.90 -12.00
N VAL A 146 12.33 -8.75 -11.33
CA VAL A 146 12.18 -10.16 -11.75
C VAL A 146 10.75 -10.50 -12.16
N GLY A 147 9.75 -9.76 -11.69
CA GLY A 147 8.35 -9.99 -11.98
C GLY A 147 8.01 -9.79 -13.45
N LEU A 148 8.56 -8.75 -14.09
CA LEU A 148 8.33 -8.46 -15.50
C LEU A 148 8.65 -9.68 -16.41
N PRO A 149 9.88 -10.24 -16.42
CA PRO A 149 10.17 -11.41 -17.24
C PRO A 149 9.45 -12.68 -16.76
N SER A 150 9.06 -12.77 -15.48
CA SER A 150 8.40 -13.97 -14.94
C SER A 150 6.91 -14.07 -15.27
N ILE A 151 6.19 -12.94 -15.36
CA ILE A 151 4.71 -12.99 -15.40
C ILE A 151 4.05 -12.26 -16.57
N ILE A 152 4.78 -11.43 -17.32
CA ILE A 152 4.17 -10.52 -18.31
C ILE A 152 3.37 -11.25 -19.40
N SER A 153 3.81 -12.44 -19.82
CA SER A 153 3.14 -13.25 -20.84
C SER A 153 1.75 -13.73 -20.42
N TYR A 154 1.49 -13.80 -19.11
CA TYR A 154 0.23 -14.28 -18.55
C TYR A 154 -0.72 -13.14 -18.16
N LEU A 155 -0.24 -11.89 -18.09
CA LEU A 155 -1.05 -10.76 -17.63
C LEU A 155 -1.77 -10.03 -18.76
N PRO A 156 -3.00 -9.54 -18.52
CA PRO A 156 -3.65 -8.57 -19.40
C PRO A 156 -2.79 -7.33 -19.60
N LYS A 157 -2.82 -6.73 -20.80
CA LYS A 157 -2.01 -5.54 -21.15
C LYS A 157 -2.12 -4.39 -20.14
N VAL A 158 -3.33 -4.16 -19.61
CA VAL A 158 -3.58 -3.11 -18.60
C VAL A 158 -2.87 -3.39 -17.28
N MET A 159 -2.68 -4.65 -16.91
CA MET A 159 -1.92 -5.02 -15.71
C MET A 159 -0.41 -5.05 -15.98
N ALA A 160 0.00 -5.44 -17.18
CA ALA A 160 1.39 -5.39 -17.61
C ALA A 160 1.94 -3.96 -17.56
N SER A 161 1.11 -2.93 -17.82
CA SER A 161 1.54 -1.53 -17.70
C SER A 161 1.86 -1.10 -16.27
N HIS A 162 1.56 -1.89 -15.24
CA HIS A 162 2.00 -1.58 -13.88
C HIS A 162 3.52 -1.73 -13.68
N PHE A 163 4.22 -2.35 -14.63
CA PHE A 163 5.69 -2.44 -14.64
C PHE A 163 6.37 -1.26 -15.37
N ALA A 164 5.59 -0.37 -15.99
CA ALA A 164 6.08 0.75 -16.79
C ALA A 164 5.96 2.09 -16.05
#